data_AF-A0A9D5W4W4-F1
#
_entry.id   AF-A0A9D5W4W4-F1
#
_cell.length_a   1.000
_cell.length_b   1.000
_cell.length_c   1.000
_cell.angle_alpha   90.00
_cell.angle_beta   90.00
_cell.angle_gamma   90.00
#
_symmetry.space_group_name_H-M   'P 1'
#
loop_
_entity.id
_entity.type
_entity.pdbx_description
1 polymer ?
#
loop_
_entity_poly.entity_id
_entity_poly.type
_entity_poly.pdbx_seq_one_letter_code
_entity_poly.pdbx_strand_id
1 'polypeptide(L)'
;MAHYTIGQEKDLFAVDYASLQAELDAAFGVQAVALAGADGYVETLVNKQDIDPARLDELVRAHGAPDVGTRRTLEAAKERACAAVDADAERRRLLVLTPGAGQAMEYDQTAREVLAAQAAPDPLDPVRFPYLEAERAAYAAIGVVLTLRQIAQQTTAAMTAWAAYGAAIKADRRMAKLKIGAVTASSPGEVDAALGQIEAIKTGIGWPDIPVGL
;
A
#
# COMPACT_ATOMS: atom_id res chain seq x y z
N MET A 1 -27.30 -14.26 18.23
CA MET A 1 -27.60 -14.27 16.78
C MET A 1 -26.27 -14.09 16.07
N ALA A 2 -25.78 -15.08 15.32
CA ALA A 2 -24.47 -15.00 14.67
C ALA A 2 -24.69 -14.66 13.19
N HIS A 3 -24.28 -13.45 12.80
CA HIS A 3 -24.33 -12.92 11.43
C HIS A 3 -23.06 -13.31 10.67
N TYR A 4 -23.21 -13.71 9.41
CA TYR A 4 -22.08 -14.07 8.55
C TYR A 4 -22.07 -13.08 7.37
N THR A 5 -21.03 -12.26 7.29
CA THR A 5 -20.90 -11.20 6.28
C THR A 5 -19.94 -11.66 5.19
N ILE A 6 -20.35 -11.56 3.92
CA ILE A 6 -19.53 -11.89 2.73
C ILE A 6 -19.50 -10.64 1.84
N GLY A 7 -18.35 -9.95 1.76
CA GLY A 7 -18.18 -8.67 1.04
C GLY A 7 -18.12 -8.77 -0.49
N GLN A 8 -18.40 -7.66 -1.18
CA GLN A 8 -18.40 -7.50 -2.65
C GLN A 8 -17.53 -6.31 -3.12
N GLU A 9 -16.79 -6.54 -4.21
CA GLU A 9 -16.50 -5.55 -5.27
C GLU A 9 -17.35 -5.93 -6.50
N LYS A 10 -18.01 -4.96 -7.11
CA LYS A 10 -19.26 -5.10 -7.90
C LYS A 10 -19.13 -5.67 -9.33
N ASP A 11 -17.95 -6.04 -9.82
CA ASP A 11 -17.73 -6.27 -11.26
C ASP A 11 -17.07 -7.61 -11.67
N LEU A 12 -16.91 -8.59 -10.77
CA LEU A 12 -16.00 -9.73 -11.03
C LEU A 12 -16.61 -11.13 -11.22
N PHE A 13 -17.91 -11.36 -10.99
CA PHE A 13 -18.48 -12.70 -11.18
C PHE A 13 -19.87 -12.64 -11.81
N ALA A 14 -19.99 -13.16 -13.03
CA ALA A 14 -21.27 -13.44 -13.68
C ALA A 14 -21.93 -14.67 -13.03
N VAL A 15 -22.28 -14.56 -11.76
CA VAL A 15 -23.14 -15.54 -11.10
C VAL A 15 -24.55 -15.29 -11.62
N ASP A 16 -25.18 -16.32 -12.19
CA ASP A 16 -26.61 -16.27 -12.51
C ASP A 16 -27.40 -16.35 -11.19
N TYR A 17 -27.55 -15.18 -10.55
CA TYR A 17 -28.24 -15.03 -9.29
C TYR A 17 -29.69 -15.52 -9.36
N ALA A 18 -30.33 -15.45 -10.53
CA ALA A 18 -31.71 -15.93 -10.70
C ALA A 18 -31.79 -17.45 -10.61
N SER A 19 -30.83 -18.16 -11.22
CA SER A 19 -30.75 -19.62 -11.14
C SER A 19 -30.38 -20.10 -9.74
N LEU A 20 -29.39 -19.45 -9.08
CA LEU A 20 -29.03 -19.79 -7.69
C LEU A 20 -30.21 -19.58 -6.73
N GLN A 21 -30.94 -18.48 -6.90
CA GLN A 21 -32.12 -18.16 -6.08
C GLN A 21 -33.23 -19.21 -6.27
N ALA A 22 -33.51 -19.61 -7.51
CA ALA A 22 -34.52 -20.62 -7.81
C ALA A 22 -34.16 -22.00 -7.20
N GLU A 23 -32.89 -22.38 -7.23
CA GLU A 23 -32.43 -23.63 -6.60
C GLU A 23 -32.45 -23.58 -5.07
N LEU A 24 -32.11 -22.43 -4.46
CA LEU A 24 -32.23 -22.24 -3.01
C LEU A 24 -33.69 -22.33 -2.55
N ASP A 25 -34.61 -21.66 -3.25
CA ASP A 25 -36.04 -21.70 -2.95
C ASP A 25 -36.62 -23.12 -3.12
N ALA A 26 -36.16 -23.86 -4.14
CA ALA A 26 -36.57 -25.24 -4.38
C ALA A 26 -35.98 -26.24 -3.35
N ALA A 27 -34.72 -26.06 -2.94
CA ALA A 27 -34.01 -26.98 -2.06
C ALA A 27 -34.41 -26.82 -0.58
N PHE A 28 -34.74 -25.60 -0.16
CA PHE A 28 -34.96 -25.29 1.25
C PHE A 28 -36.40 -24.89 1.58
N GLY A 29 -37.27 -24.69 0.59
CA GLY A 29 -38.72 -24.51 0.81
C GLY A 29 -39.12 -23.24 1.58
N VAL A 30 -38.17 -22.33 1.81
CA VAL A 30 -38.38 -21.00 2.38
C VAL A 30 -38.06 -20.00 1.28
N GLN A 31 -38.76 -18.85 1.24
CA GLN A 31 -38.27 -17.68 0.49
C GLN A 31 -36.89 -17.33 1.04
N ALA A 32 -35.84 -17.87 0.44
CA ALA A 32 -34.48 -17.54 0.80
C ALA A 32 -34.25 -16.14 0.25
N VAL A 33 -34.67 -15.08 0.93
CA VAL A 33 -34.50 -13.73 0.38
C VAL A 33 -33.01 -13.45 0.33
N ALA A 34 -32.41 -13.50 -0.87
CA ALA A 34 -31.17 -12.83 -1.15
C ALA A 34 -31.44 -11.32 -1.03
N LEU A 35 -31.36 -10.77 0.18
CA LEU A 35 -31.47 -9.33 0.36
C LEU A 35 -30.19 -8.70 -0.19
N ALA A 36 -30.30 -8.00 -1.31
CA ALA A 36 -29.34 -7.01 -1.73
C ALA A 36 -29.28 -5.91 -0.66
N GLY A 37 -28.26 -5.95 0.21
CA GLY A 37 -27.97 -4.83 1.11
C GLY A 37 -27.76 -3.53 0.31
N ALA A 38 -27.89 -2.36 0.94
CA ALA A 38 -27.67 -1.05 0.29
C ALA A 38 -26.26 -0.89 -0.34
N ASP A 39 -25.39 -1.83 -0.01
CA ASP A 39 -23.98 -2.03 -0.34
C ASP A 39 -23.72 -3.28 -1.20
N GLY A 40 -24.78 -3.99 -1.65
CA GLY A 40 -24.71 -5.06 -2.66
C GLY A 40 -24.45 -6.47 -2.12
N TYR A 41 -24.66 -6.73 -0.83
CA TYR A 41 -24.48 -8.04 -0.19
C TYR A 41 -25.61 -9.00 -0.57
N VAL A 42 -25.35 -10.32 -0.56
CA VAL A 42 -26.41 -11.31 -0.41
C VAL A 42 -26.42 -11.71 1.06
N GLU A 43 -27.33 -11.12 1.84
CA GLU A 43 -27.72 -11.74 3.11
C GLU A 43 -28.70 -12.85 2.77
N THR A 44 -28.26 -14.11 2.83
CA THR A 44 -29.20 -15.23 2.91
C THR A 44 -29.75 -15.24 4.35
N LEU A 45 -30.83 -14.50 4.59
CA LEU A 45 -31.62 -14.64 5.80
C LEU A 45 -32.36 -15.96 5.74
N VAL A 46 -31.68 -17.04 6.09
CA VAL A 46 -32.32 -18.33 6.24
C VAL A 46 -32.35 -18.68 7.71
N ASN A 47 -33.53 -19.07 8.19
CA ASN A 47 -33.71 -19.51 9.55
C ASN A 47 -32.76 -20.69 9.81
N LYS A 48 -31.76 -20.50 10.68
CA LYS A 48 -30.65 -21.44 10.92
C LYS A 48 -31.07 -22.85 11.34
N GLN A 49 -32.34 -23.05 11.67
CA GLN A 49 -32.84 -24.29 12.24
C GLN A 49 -32.96 -25.42 11.21
N ASP A 50 -33.00 -25.14 9.90
CA ASP A 50 -33.31 -26.16 8.88
C ASP A 50 -32.32 -26.28 7.70
N ILE A 51 -31.22 -25.51 7.67
CA ILE A 51 -30.19 -25.72 6.62
C ILE A 51 -29.11 -26.66 7.12
N ASP A 52 -28.92 -27.76 6.41
CA ASP A 52 -27.69 -28.53 6.45
C ASP A 52 -26.53 -27.69 5.86
N PRO A 53 -25.54 -27.27 6.66
CA PRO A 53 -24.40 -26.49 6.18
C PRO A 53 -23.65 -27.18 5.04
N ALA A 54 -23.61 -28.51 5.03
CA ALA A 54 -22.94 -29.28 3.98
C ALA A 54 -23.62 -29.11 2.61
N ARG A 55 -24.96 -28.97 2.61
CA ARG A 55 -25.76 -28.79 1.40
C ARG A 55 -25.69 -27.37 0.85
N LEU A 56 -25.56 -26.37 1.73
CA LEU A 56 -25.28 -24.99 1.32
C LEU A 56 -23.90 -24.89 0.66
N ASP A 57 -22.88 -25.50 1.28
CA ASP A 57 -21.53 -25.55 0.71
C ASP A 57 -21.50 -26.33 -0.63
N GLU A 58 -22.35 -27.35 -0.80
CA GLU A 58 -22.50 -28.09 -2.06
C GLU A 58 -23.11 -27.21 -3.17
N LEU A 59 -24.18 -26.46 -2.88
CA LEU A 59 -24.82 -25.54 -3.84
C LEU A 59 -23.90 -24.39 -4.25
N VAL A 60 -23.20 -23.78 -3.30
CA VAL A 60 -22.21 -22.73 -3.56
C VAL A 60 -21.08 -23.25 -4.46
N ARG A 61 -20.61 -24.48 -4.20
CA ARG A 61 -19.60 -25.16 -5.06
C ARG A 61 -20.14 -25.49 -6.44
N ALA A 62 -21.38 -25.97 -6.55
CA ALA A 62 -22.01 -26.33 -7.82
C ALA A 62 -22.16 -25.12 -8.76
N HIS A 63 -22.27 -23.91 -8.20
CA HIS A 63 -22.42 -22.66 -8.95
C HIS A 63 -21.10 -21.92 -9.19
N GLY A 64 -19.96 -22.56 -8.89
CA GLY A 64 -18.63 -22.01 -9.19
C GLY A 64 -18.25 -20.77 -8.38
N ALA A 65 -18.99 -20.44 -7.32
CA ALA A 65 -18.58 -19.39 -6.40
C ALA A 65 -17.39 -19.91 -5.57
N PRO A 66 -16.29 -19.14 -5.43
CA PRO A 66 -15.21 -19.53 -4.54
C PRO A 66 -15.77 -19.68 -3.14
N ASP A 67 -15.42 -20.79 -2.49
CA ASP A 67 -15.78 -21.02 -1.09
C ASP A 67 -15.33 -19.83 -0.23
N VAL A 68 -16.13 -19.48 0.79
CA VAL A 68 -15.86 -18.34 1.67
C VAL A 68 -14.50 -18.48 2.37
N GLY A 69 -14.06 -19.72 2.65
CA GLY A 69 -12.74 -20.02 3.18
C GLY A 69 -11.61 -19.59 2.24
N THR A 70 -11.74 -19.87 0.95
CA THR A 70 -10.79 -19.47 -0.11
C THR A 70 -10.64 -17.95 -0.17
N ARG A 71 -11.74 -17.22 -0.24
CA ARG A 71 -11.70 -15.75 -0.34
C ARG A 71 -11.07 -15.11 0.89
N ARG A 72 -11.46 -15.54 2.10
CA ARG A 72 -10.89 -15.02 3.36
C ARG A 72 -9.38 -15.28 3.44
N THR A 73 -8.94 -16.44 2.99
CA THR A 73 -7.52 -16.81 2.98
C THR A 73 -6.71 -15.89 2.06
N LEU A 74 -7.21 -15.64 0.85
CA LEU A 74 -6.55 -14.77 -0.12
C LEU A 74 -6.51 -13.31 0.36
N GLU A 75 -7.62 -12.76 0.84
CA GLU A 75 -7.67 -11.37 1.31
C GLU A 75 -6.75 -11.15 2.52
N ALA A 76 -6.74 -12.07 3.48
CA ALA A 76 -5.80 -12.01 4.60
C ALA A 76 -4.34 -12.08 4.14
N ALA A 77 -4.04 -12.81 3.07
CA ALA A 77 -2.71 -12.86 2.48
C ALA A 77 -2.34 -11.54 1.78
N LYS A 78 -3.26 -10.92 1.04
CA LYS A 78 -3.07 -9.60 0.42
C LYS A 78 -2.80 -8.52 1.46
N GLU A 79 -3.55 -8.51 2.56
CA GLU A 79 -3.36 -7.55 3.66
C GLU A 79 -1.96 -7.68 4.28
N ARG A 80 -1.57 -8.91 4.67
CA ARG A 80 -0.23 -9.18 5.21
C ARG A 80 0.88 -8.81 4.23
N ALA A 81 0.69 -9.10 2.94
CA ALA A 81 1.65 -8.76 1.90
C ALA A 81 1.78 -7.24 1.72
N CYS A 82 0.66 -6.51 1.69
CA CYS A 82 0.67 -5.05 1.64
C CYS A 82 1.37 -4.43 2.85
N ALA A 83 1.12 -4.95 4.05
CA ALA A 83 1.78 -4.49 5.27
C ALA A 83 3.30 -4.73 5.22
N ALA A 84 3.73 -5.89 4.73
CA ALA A 84 5.16 -6.19 4.54
C ALA A 84 5.82 -5.24 3.53
N VAL A 85 5.15 -4.97 2.40
CA VAL A 85 5.62 -4.01 1.39
C VAL A 85 5.74 -2.58 1.96
N ASP A 86 4.79 -2.17 2.79
CA ASP A 86 4.83 -0.86 3.45
C ASP A 86 5.99 -0.80 4.48
N ALA A 87 6.21 -1.87 5.25
CA ALA A 87 7.31 -1.96 6.20
C ALA A 87 8.69 -1.93 5.51
N ASP A 88 8.86 -2.64 4.39
CA ASP A 88 10.10 -2.62 3.61
C ASP A 88 10.35 -1.26 2.97
N ALA A 89 9.31 -0.61 2.45
CA ALA A 89 9.41 0.76 1.94
C ALA A 89 9.89 1.72 3.03
N GLU A 90 9.37 1.58 4.26
CA GLU A 90 9.77 2.44 5.38
C GLU A 90 11.20 2.17 5.83
N ARG A 91 11.58 0.90 5.98
CA ARG A 91 12.95 0.51 6.29
C ARG A 91 13.95 1.13 5.31
N ARG A 92 13.59 1.24 4.03
CA ARG A 92 14.42 1.88 3.00
C ARG A 92 14.52 3.39 3.15
N ARG A 93 13.42 4.07 3.46
CA ARG A 93 13.45 5.52 3.76
C ARG A 93 14.38 5.82 4.94
N LEU A 94 14.33 4.98 5.98
CA LEU A 94 15.16 5.11 7.16
C LEU A 94 16.66 4.83 6.92
N LEU A 95 17.06 4.35 5.74
CA LEU A 95 18.48 4.25 5.37
C LEU A 95 19.10 5.61 5.05
N VAL A 96 18.28 6.61 4.70
CA VAL A 96 18.74 7.95 4.27
C VAL A 96 18.09 9.08 5.06
N LEU A 97 17.04 8.80 5.83
CA LEU A 97 16.38 9.77 6.69
C LEU A 97 16.71 9.47 8.15
N THR A 98 17.12 10.52 8.87
CA THR A 98 17.25 10.44 10.32
C THR A 98 15.87 10.62 10.95
N PRO A 99 15.41 9.68 11.82
CA PRO A 99 14.08 9.75 12.39
C PRO A 99 13.98 10.83 13.47
N GLY A 100 12.94 11.66 13.40
CA GLY A 100 12.58 12.59 14.46
C GLY A 100 11.90 13.86 13.96
N ALA A 101 10.85 14.31 14.65
CA ALA A 101 10.12 15.53 14.27
C ALA A 101 11.01 16.78 14.32
N GLY A 102 11.96 16.84 15.25
CA GLY A 102 12.93 17.94 15.36
C GLY A 102 13.79 18.08 14.10
N GLN A 103 14.33 16.97 13.61
CA GLN A 103 15.16 16.93 12.40
C GLN A 103 14.35 17.21 11.14
N ALA A 104 13.09 16.75 11.08
CA ALA A 104 12.20 17.09 9.97
C ALA A 104 11.99 18.61 9.85
N MET A 105 11.80 19.32 10.97
CA MET A 105 11.68 20.77 10.97
C MET A 105 12.96 21.47 10.51
N GLU A 106 14.12 20.94 10.88
CA GLU A 106 15.42 21.43 10.43
C GLU A 106 15.59 21.25 8.91
N TYR A 107 15.29 20.07 8.36
CA TYR A 107 15.35 19.83 6.91
C TYR A 107 14.39 20.75 6.13
N ASP A 108 13.18 20.94 6.61
CA ASP A 108 12.21 21.86 6.00
C ASP A 108 12.71 23.31 6.02
N GLN A 109 13.35 23.73 7.10
CA GLN A 109 13.88 25.08 7.22
C GLN A 109 15.10 25.28 6.31
N THR A 110 16.02 24.32 6.28
CA THR A 110 17.15 24.31 5.34
C THR A 110 16.66 24.35 3.89
N ALA A 111 15.64 23.58 3.55
CA ALA A 111 15.03 23.60 2.20
C ALA A 111 14.50 24.98 1.81
N ARG A 112 13.85 25.70 2.74
CA ARG A 112 13.39 27.08 2.50
C ARG A 112 14.56 28.03 2.28
N GLU A 113 15.62 27.91 3.07
CA GLU A 113 16.82 28.75 2.91
C GLU A 113 17.53 28.50 1.59
N VAL A 114 17.65 27.24 1.14
CA VAL A 114 18.21 26.89 -0.17
C VAL A 114 17.46 27.62 -1.29
N LEU A 115 16.13 27.55 -1.30
CA LEU A 115 15.30 28.21 -2.33
C LEU A 115 15.47 29.73 -2.29
N ALA A 116 15.51 30.33 -1.09
CA ALA A 116 15.72 31.76 -0.93
C ALA A 116 17.13 32.19 -1.37
N ALA A 117 18.17 31.39 -1.07
CA ALA A 117 19.55 31.63 -1.46
C ALA A 117 19.75 31.55 -2.98
N GLN A 118 19.05 30.63 -3.66
CA GLN A 118 19.07 30.54 -5.13
C GLN A 118 18.53 31.80 -5.80
N ALA A 119 17.49 32.42 -5.23
CA ALA A 119 16.86 33.62 -5.76
C ALA A 119 17.58 34.94 -5.38
N ALA A 120 18.38 34.93 -4.31
CA ALA A 120 19.09 36.11 -3.82
C ALA A 120 20.38 36.40 -4.62
N PRO A 121 20.77 37.69 -4.79
CA PRO A 121 22.06 38.04 -5.38
C PRO A 121 23.22 37.73 -4.44
N ASP A 122 24.44 37.64 -4.99
CA ASP A 122 25.66 37.50 -4.19
C ASP A 122 26.26 38.85 -3.75
N PRO A 123 26.98 38.89 -2.61
CA PRO A 123 27.15 37.78 -1.66
C PRO A 123 25.90 37.56 -0.79
N LEU A 124 25.64 36.31 -0.41
CA LEU A 124 24.59 35.97 0.54
C LEU A 124 24.97 36.42 1.96
N ASP A 125 23.99 36.94 2.70
CA ASP A 125 24.15 37.37 4.10
C ASP A 125 23.92 36.20 5.07
N PRO A 126 24.94 35.76 5.85
CA PRO A 126 24.81 34.66 6.80
C PRO A 126 23.69 34.82 7.82
N VAL A 127 23.37 36.05 8.22
CA VAL A 127 22.29 36.32 9.20
C VAL A 127 20.92 35.97 8.64
N ARG A 128 20.75 36.02 7.30
CA ARG A 128 19.51 35.67 6.61
C ARG A 128 19.39 34.19 6.29
N PHE A 129 20.50 33.44 6.38
CA PHE A 129 20.57 32.01 6.07
C PHE A 129 21.27 31.22 7.20
N PRO A 130 20.75 31.27 8.45
CA PRO A 130 21.42 30.67 9.59
C PRO A 130 21.61 29.15 9.50
N TYR A 131 20.74 28.41 8.79
CA TYR A 131 20.91 26.96 8.62
C TYR A 131 22.00 26.65 7.58
N LEU A 132 22.04 27.39 6.47
CA LEU A 132 23.14 27.25 5.50
C LEU A 132 24.48 27.72 6.08
N GLU A 133 24.46 28.72 6.96
CA GLU A 133 25.65 29.19 7.67
C GLU A 133 26.16 28.13 8.66
N ALA A 134 25.27 27.46 9.39
CA ALA A 134 25.65 26.34 10.26
C ALA A 134 26.34 25.22 9.47
N GLU A 135 25.79 24.86 8.31
CA GLU A 135 26.38 23.86 7.41
C GLU A 135 27.75 24.32 6.89
N ARG A 136 27.85 25.59 6.44
CA ARG A 136 29.12 26.19 5.99
C ARG A 136 30.18 26.17 7.09
N ALA A 137 29.80 26.47 8.33
CA ALA A 137 30.68 26.44 9.48
C ALA A 137 31.15 25.01 9.81
N ALA A 138 30.28 24.02 9.66
CA ALA A 138 30.63 22.60 9.84
C ALA A 138 31.70 22.15 8.83
N TYR A 139 31.55 22.50 7.54
CA TYR A 139 32.59 22.25 6.54
C TYR A 139 33.91 22.96 6.85
N ALA A 140 33.84 24.23 7.28
CA ALA A 140 35.03 24.99 7.65
C ALA A 140 35.80 24.35 8.82
N ALA A 141 35.09 23.73 9.78
CA ALA A 141 35.69 23.04 10.91
C ALA A 141 36.55 21.82 10.53
N ILE A 142 36.30 21.22 9.37
CA ILE A 142 37.09 20.12 8.80
C ILE A 142 38.05 20.57 7.68
N GLY A 143 38.28 21.88 7.56
CA GLY A 143 39.22 22.46 6.60
C GLY A 143 38.66 22.65 5.18
N VAL A 144 37.35 22.48 4.98
CA VAL A 144 36.69 22.69 3.69
C VAL A 144 36.09 24.09 3.64
N VAL A 145 36.61 24.95 2.75
CA VAL A 145 36.15 26.35 2.63
C VAL A 145 35.16 26.48 1.47
N LEU A 146 33.90 26.75 1.79
CA LEU A 146 32.82 26.95 0.84
C LEU A 146 32.11 28.28 1.10
N THR A 147 31.57 28.89 0.04
CA THR A 147 30.65 30.02 0.16
C THR A 147 29.24 29.52 0.48
N LEU A 148 28.37 30.38 1.02
CA LEU A 148 26.94 30.04 1.24
C LEU A 148 26.25 29.60 -0.06
N ARG A 149 26.63 30.15 -1.22
CA ARG A 149 26.06 29.73 -2.51
C ARG A 149 26.49 28.31 -2.89
N GLN A 150 27.75 27.97 -2.64
CA GLN A 150 28.24 26.61 -2.88
C GLN A 150 27.55 25.60 -1.96
N ILE A 151 27.35 25.95 -0.69
CA ILE A 151 26.57 25.15 0.26
C ILE A 151 25.13 24.97 -0.26
N ALA A 152 24.44 26.06 -0.61
CA ALA A 152 23.09 25.98 -1.15
C ALA A 152 22.98 25.07 -2.39
N GLN A 153 23.97 25.13 -3.29
CA GLN A 153 24.04 24.26 -4.47
C GLN A 153 24.23 22.78 -4.11
N GLN A 154 25.13 22.47 -3.16
CA GLN A 154 25.34 21.11 -2.68
C GLN A 154 24.09 20.57 -1.98
N THR A 155 23.47 21.35 -1.09
CA THR A 155 22.22 20.97 -0.43
C THR A 155 21.08 20.77 -1.43
N THR A 156 21.00 21.61 -2.49
CA THR A 156 20.02 21.41 -3.58
C THR A 156 20.20 20.05 -4.26
N ALA A 157 21.45 19.67 -4.55
CA ALA A 157 21.75 18.39 -5.18
C ALA A 157 21.35 17.22 -4.27
N ALA A 158 21.69 17.28 -2.97
CA ALA A 158 21.29 16.28 -1.99
C ALA A 158 19.76 16.16 -1.86
N MET A 159 19.05 17.28 -1.74
CA MET A 159 17.58 17.31 -1.69
C MET A 159 16.96 16.71 -2.94
N THR A 160 17.52 17.00 -4.12
CA THR A 160 17.04 16.44 -5.40
C THR A 160 17.23 14.93 -5.45
N ALA A 161 18.41 14.44 -5.01
CA ALA A 161 18.69 13.00 -4.91
C ALA A 161 17.74 12.30 -3.94
N TRP A 162 17.47 12.89 -2.77
CA TRP A 162 16.50 12.36 -1.79
C TRP A 162 15.08 12.32 -2.34
N ALA A 163 14.64 13.40 -3.00
CA ALA A 163 13.31 13.46 -3.60
C ALA A 163 13.14 12.38 -4.68
N ALA A 164 14.15 12.19 -5.54
CA ALA A 164 14.16 11.14 -6.55
C ALA A 164 14.10 9.74 -5.92
N TYR A 165 14.91 9.47 -4.90
CA TYR A 165 14.91 8.19 -4.18
C TYR A 165 13.56 7.90 -3.50
N GLY A 166 13.01 8.88 -2.79
CA GLY A 166 11.70 8.76 -2.13
C GLY A 166 10.56 8.54 -3.13
N ALA A 167 10.61 9.21 -4.29
CA ALA A 167 9.65 9.02 -5.38
C ALA A 167 9.73 7.61 -5.97
N ALA A 168 10.94 7.09 -6.21
CA ALA A 168 11.15 5.73 -6.69
C ALA A 168 10.60 4.67 -5.72
N ILE A 169 10.91 4.77 -4.41
CA ILE A 169 10.33 3.90 -3.38
C ILE A 169 8.80 3.97 -3.40
N LYS A 170 8.22 5.18 -3.50
CA LYS A 170 6.76 5.37 -3.54
C LYS A 170 6.16 4.66 -4.76
N ALA A 171 6.78 4.77 -5.92
CA ALA A 171 6.33 4.16 -7.17
C ALA A 171 6.34 2.62 -7.06
N ASP A 172 7.46 2.02 -6.64
CA ASP A 172 7.60 0.57 -6.51
C ASP A 172 6.62 -0.02 -5.49
N ARG A 173 6.52 0.62 -4.32
CA ARG A 173 5.56 0.25 -3.27
C ARG A 173 4.13 0.30 -3.80
N ARG A 174 3.75 1.36 -4.52
CA ARG A 174 2.39 1.50 -5.07
C ARG A 174 2.12 0.44 -6.14
N MET A 175 3.07 0.22 -7.05
CA MET A 175 2.96 -0.81 -8.09
C MET A 175 2.79 -2.19 -7.48
N ALA A 176 3.60 -2.56 -6.48
CA ALA A 176 3.50 -3.85 -5.81
C ALA A 176 2.13 -4.06 -5.15
N LYS A 177 1.62 -3.05 -4.42
CA LYS A 177 0.29 -3.13 -3.81
C LYS A 177 -0.83 -3.26 -4.85
N LEU A 178 -0.73 -2.57 -5.98
CA LEU A 178 -1.67 -2.72 -7.09
C LEU A 178 -1.64 -4.13 -7.68
N LYS A 179 -0.44 -4.69 -7.91
CA LYS A 179 -0.27 -6.07 -8.39
C LYS A 179 -0.84 -7.10 -7.41
N ILE A 180 -0.58 -6.94 -6.10
CA ILE A 180 -1.13 -7.80 -5.04
C ILE A 180 -2.67 -7.72 -5.02
N GLY A 181 -3.23 -6.50 -5.10
CA GLY A 181 -4.69 -6.29 -5.13
C GLY A 181 -5.36 -7.00 -6.31
N ALA A 182 -4.69 -7.01 -7.47
CA ALA A 182 -5.19 -7.64 -8.69
C ALA A 182 -5.08 -9.18 -8.70
N VAL A 183 -4.42 -9.80 -7.72
CA VAL A 183 -4.36 -11.27 -7.61
C VAL A 183 -5.76 -11.79 -7.27
N THR A 184 -6.21 -12.80 -8.01
CA THR A 184 -7.52 -13.44 -7.83
C THR A 184 -7.35 -14.96 -7.74
N ALA A 185 -8.33 -15.62 -7.12
CA ALA A 185 -8.49 -17.06 -7.13
C ALA A 185 -9.99 -17.37 -7.11
N SER A 186 -10.42 -18.24 -8.02
CA SER A 186 -11.83 -18.63 -8.19
C SER A 186 -12.11 -20.01 -7.60
N SER A 187 -11.07 -20.77 -7.27
CA SER A 187 -11.20 -22.12 -6.70
C SER A 187 -10.16 -22.36 -5.59
N PRO A 188 -10.38 -23.34 -4.69
CA PRO A 188 -9.39 -23.71 -3.68
C PRO A 188 -8.02 -24.09 -4.27
N GLY A 189 -7.99 -24.78 -5.41
CA GLY A 189 -6.75 -25.17 -6.09
C GLY A 189 -5.95 -23.98 -6.66
N GLU A 190 -6.62 -22.86 -6.95
CA GLU A 190 -5.96 -21.63 -7.41
C GLU A 190 -5.37 -20.80 -6.26
N VAL A 191 -5.78 -21.04 -5.01
CA VAL A 191 -5.30 -20.28 -3.85
C VAL A 191 -3.80 -20.42 -3.69
N ASP A 192 -3.26 -21.63 -3.78
CA ASP A 192 -1.82 -21.85 -3.61
C ASP A 192 -1.01 -21.14 -4.69
N ALA A 193 -1.51 -21.14 -5.93
CA ALA A 193 -0.90 -20.38 -7.03
C ALA A 193 -0.97 -18.86 -6.78
N ALA A 194 -2.11 -18.35 -6.31
CA ALA A 194 -2.28 -16.95 -5.95
C ALA A 194 -1.36 -16.53 -4.79
N LEU A 195 -1.19 -17.37 -3.77
CA LEU A 195 -0.26 -17.13 -2.67
C LEU A 195 1.19 -17.10 -3.17
N GLY A 196 1.56 -18.02 -4.06
CA GLY A 196 2.86 -18.02 -4.73
C GLY A 196 3.10 -16.75 -5.55
N GLN A 197 2.09 -16.27 -6.27
CA GLN A 197 2.15 -15.02 -7.02
C GLN A 197 2.34 -13.81 -6.10
N ILE A 198 1.61 -13.73 -4.99
CA ILE A 198 1.77 -12.67 -3.98
C ILE A 198 3.21 -12.65 -3.44
N GLU A 199 3.78 -13.81 -3.13
CA GLU A 199 5.16 -13.90 -2.63
C GLU A 199 6.19 -13.49 -3.69
N ALA A 200 5.99 -13.91 -4.94
CA ALA A 200 6.84 -13.51 -6.06
C ALA A 200 6.79 -11.98 -6.28
N ILE A 201 5.61 -11.35 -6.14
CA ILE A 201 5.48 -9.88 -6.23
C ILE A 201 6.28 -9.20 -5.11
N LYS A 202 6.17 -9.68 -3.86
CA LYS A 202 6.88 -9.09 -2.71
C LYS A 202 8.40 -9.18 -2.85
N THR A 203 8.89 -10.36 -3.19
CA THR A 203 10.33 -10.65 -3.29
C THR A 203 10.96 -10.06 -4.55
N GLY A 204 10.17 -9.90 -5.61
CA GLY A 204 10.59 -9.33 -6.88
C GLY A 204 10.58 -7.80 -6.95
N ILE A 205 10.37 -7.08 -5.83
CA ILE A 205 10.43 -5.61 -5.85
C ILE A 205 11.88 -5.15 -6.07
N GLY A 206 12.14 -4.61 -7.26
CA GLY A 206 13.43 -4.02 -7.65
C GLY A 206 13.61 -2.61 -7.11
N TRP A 207 13.70 -2.50 -5.78
CA TRP A 207 13.84 -1.23 -5.10
C TRP A 207 15.09 -0.44 -5.53
N PRO A 208 15.04 0.91 -5.49
CA PRO A 208 16.17 1.74 -5.91
C PRO A 208 17.39 1.58 -5.01
N ASP A 209 18.57 1.75 -5.61
CA ASP A 209 19.83 1.87 -4.90
C ASP A 209 19.87 3.14 -4.05
N ILE A 210 20.61 3.08 -2.95
CA ILE A 210 20.83 4.23 -2.07
C ILE A 210 21.69 5.25 -2.85
N PRO A 211 21.28 6.52 -2.94
CA PRO A 211 22.09 7.54 -3.59
C PRO A 211 23.46 7.65 -2.89
N VAL A 212 24.52 7.72 -3.68
CA VAL A 212 25.88 7.93 -3.16
C VAL A 212 26.14 9.41 -2.89
N GLY A 213 26.90 9.72 -1.85
CA GLY A 213 27.29 11.10 -1.53
C GLY A 213 26.20 11.94 -0.87
N LEU A 214 25.29 11.29 -0.14
CA LEU A 214 24.37 11.93 0.81
C LEU A 214 25.07 12.23 2.13
#